data_AF-A0A7J0CYZ7-F1
#
_entry.id   AF-A0A7J0CYZ7-F1
#
_cell.length_a   1.000
_cell.length_b   1.000
_cell.length_c   1.000
_cell.angle_alpha   90.00
_cell.angle_beta   90.00
_cell.angle_gamma   90.00
#
_symmetry.space_group_name_H-M   'P 1'
#
loop_
_entity.id
_entity.type
_entity.pdbx_description
1 polymer ?
#
loop_
_entity_poly.entity_id
_entity_poly.type
_entity_poly.pdbx_seq_one_letter_code
_entity_poly.pdbx_strand_id
1 'polypeptide(L)' 'MADELGKGVGIMVTNKGEGHGAYGQGDCVTSTVDDYFLDGKVPQDGTTCG' A
#
# COMPACT_ATOMS: atom_id res chain seq x y z
N MET A 1 13.36 -1.03 -1.99
CA MET A 1 12.98 -0.73 -0.58
C MET A 1 12.27 -1.91 0.04
N ALA A 2 11.06 -2.28 -0.41
CA ALA A 2 10.30 -3.40 0.15
C ALA A 2 11.12 -4.71 0.21
N ASP A 3 11.85 -5.04 -0.86
CA ASP A 3 12.71 -6.23 -0.92
C ASP A 3 13.84 -6.25 0.13
N GLU A 4 14.40 -5.08 0.44
CA GLU A 4 15.49 -4.92 1.40
C GLU A 4 15.04 -5.16 2.86
N LEU A 5 13.73 -5.14 3.11
CA LEU A 5 13.17 -5.47 4.43
C LEU A 5 13.16 -6.98 4.70
N GLY A 6 13.45 -7.80 3.69
CA GLY A 6 13.38 -9.26 3.75
C GLY A 6 12.10 -9.80 3.12
N LYS A 7 12.21 -11.01 2.55
CA LYS A 7 11.12 -11.66 1.82
C LYS A 7 9.89 -11.83 2.71
N GLY A 8 8.75 -11.28 2.27
CA GLY A 8 7.48 -11.36 2.98
C GLY A 8 7.36 -10.41 4.18
N VAL A 9 8.33 -9.52 4.40
CA VAL A 9 8.26 -8.46 5.43
C VAL A 9 7.64 -7.21 4.84
N GLY A 10 8.15 -6.74 3.70
CA GLY A 10 7.58 -5.62 2.96
C GLY A 10 6.56 -6.09 1.91
N ILE A 11 5.45 -5.36 1.78
CA ILE A 11 4.45 -5.54 0.72
C ILE A 11 4.41 -4.27 -0.12
N MET A 12 4.55 -4.41 -1.45
CA MET A 12 4.53 -3.25 -2.35
C MET A 12 3.11 -2.91 -2.77
N VAL A 13 2.68 -1.68 -2.47
CA VAL A 13 1.44 -1.09 -3.00
C VAL A 13 1.81 0.10 -3.88
N THR A 14 1.36 0.09 -5.14
CA THR A 14 1.66 1.13 -6.12
C THR A 14 0.48 2.09 -6.27
N ASN A 15 0.74 3.40 -6.16
CA ASN A 15 -0.20 4.44 -6.55
C ASN A 15 0.15 4.96 -7.95
N LYS A 16 -0.69 4.68 -8.96
CA LYS A 16 -0.61 5.24 -10.30
C LYS A 16 -1.38 6.55 -10.37
N GLY A 17 -0.73 7.62 -9.93
CA GLY A 17 -1.26 8.97 -10.00
C GLY A 17 -0.15 9.99 -9.79
N GLU A 18 -0.47 11.25 -9.98
CA GLU A 18 0.47 12.36 -9.80
C GLU A 18 0.44 12.88 -8.35
N GLY A 19 1.60 13.29 -7.82
CA GLY A 19 1.71 13.89 -6.49
C GLY A 19 2.88 13.37 -5.65
N HIS A 20 2.93 13.74 -4.37
CA HIS A 20 3.92 13.27 -3.40
C HIS A 20 3.21 12.66 -2.18
N GLY A 21 3.26 11.35 -2.06
CA GLY A 21 2.47 10.58 -1.10
C GLY A 21 1.05 10.27 -1.60
N ALA A 22 0.37 9.33 -0.94
CA ALA A 22 -0.95 8.85 -1.39
C ALA A 22 -1.91 8.47 -0.24
N TYR A 23 -1.40 8.00 0.90
CA TYR A 23 -2.23 7.73 2.08
C TYR A 23 -2.87 9.03 2.59
N GLY A 24 -4.20 9.02 2.77
CA GLY A 24 -5.00 10.20 3.12
C GLY A 24 -5.30 11.14 1.95
N GLN A 25 -4.82 10.85 0.74
CA GLN A 25 -5.05 11.68 -0.45
C GLN A 25 -5.83 10.94 -1.56
N GLY A 26 -5.78 9.61 -1.61
CA GLY A 26 -6.53 8.81 -2.60
C GLY A 26 -7.27 7.64 -1.97
N ASP A 27 -8.55 7.49 -2.30
CA ASP A 27 -9.46 6.52 -1.64
C ASP A 27 -8.96 5.07 -1.69
N CYS A 28 -8.40 4.62 -2.81
CA CYS A 28 -7.88 3.26 -2.94
C CYS A 28 -6.69 3.01 -2.01
N VAL A 29 -5.71 3.93 -1.96
CA VAL A 29 -4.54 3.76 -1.09
C VAL A 29 -4.92 3.92 0.37
N THR A 30 -5.78 4.89 0.68
CA THR A 30 -6.29 5.11 2.05
C THR A 30 -7.00 3.85 2.56
N SER A 31 -7.99 3.34 1.83
CA SER A 31 -8.72 2.13 2.23
C SER A 31 -7.82 0.90 2.34
N THR A 32 -6.86 0.71 1.40
CA THR A 32 -5.92 -0.41 1.45
C THR A 32 -5.04 -0.38 2.71
N VAL A 33 -4.57 0.81 3.10
CA VAL A 33 -3.74 0.97 4.29
C VAL A 33 -4.58 0.92 5.57
N ASP A 34 -5.80 1.48 5.56
CA ASP A 34 -6.74 1.39 6.67
C ASP A 34 -7.14 -0.06 6.97
N ASP A 35 -7.43 -0.86 5.95
CA ASP A 35 -7.71 -2.29 6.11
C ASP A 35 -6.56 -3.04 6.80
N TYR A 36 -5.31 -2.65 6.53
CA TYR A 36 -4.15 -3.20 7.23
C TYR A 36 -4.07 -2.71 8.69
N PHE A 37 -4.20 -1.40 8.92
CA PHE A 37 -4.04 -0.82 10.27
C PHE A 37 -5.19 -1.15 11.22
N LEU A 38 -6.41 -1.23 10.71
CA LEU A 38 -7.62 -1.42 11.52
C LEU A 38 -7.97 -2.89 11.65
N ASP A 39 -7.85 -3.66 10.57
CA ASP A 39 -8.32 -5.05 10.52
C ASP A 39 -7.18 -6.09 10.38
N GLY A 40 -5.93 -5.65 10.21
CA GLY A 40 -4.79 -6.55 9.97
C GLY A 40 -4.84 -7.26 8.61
N LYS A 41 -5.66 -6.78 7.66
CA LYS A 41 -5.77 -7.36 6.32
C LYS A 41 -4.58 -6.92 5.48
N VAL A 42 -3.64 -7.84 5.27
CA VAL A 42 -2.46 -7.58 4.44
C VAL A 42 -2.86 -7.59 2.96
N PRO A 43 -2.57 -6.53 2.19
CA PRO A 43 -2.84 -6.50 0.76
C PRO A 43 -1.99 -7.52 0.00
N GLN A 44 -2.42 -7.88 -1.21
CA GLN A 44 -1.59 -8.70 -2.08
C GLN A 44 -0.35 -7.91 -2.51
N ASP A 45 0.80 -8.59 -2.57
CA ASP A 45 2.02 -7.96 -3.07
C ASP A 45 1.87 -7.53 -4.53
N GLY A 46 2.28 -6.29 -4.82
CA GLY A 46 2.08 -5.64 -6.11
C GLY A 46 0.68 -5.03 -6.32
N THR A 47 -0.16 -4.93 -5.29
CA THR A 47 -1.46 -4.23 -5.38
C THR A 47 -1.27 -2.85 -5.98
N THR A 48 -2.09 -2.48 -6.95
CA THR A 48 -1.99 -1.21 -7.66
C THR A 48 -3.32 -0.46 -7.59
N CYS A 49 -3.24 0.81 -7.19
CA CYS A 49 -4.32 1.78 -7.24
C CYS A 49 -4.11 2.72 -8.43
N GLY A 50 -5.14 2.97 -9.24
CA GLY A 50 -5.07 3.85 -10.43
C GLY A 50 -4.92 3.13 -11.76
#